data_AF-A0A945AAT1-F1
#
_entry.id   AF-A0A945AAT1-F1
#
_cell.length_a   1.000
_cell.length_b   1.000
_cell.length_c   1.000
_cell.angle_alpha   90.00
_cell.angle_beta   90.00
_cell.angle_gamma   90.00
#
_symmetry.space_group_name_H-M   'P 1'
#
loop_
_entity.id
_entity.type
_entity.pdbx_description
1 polymer ?
#
loop_
_entity_poly.entity_id
_entity_poly.type
_entity_poly.pdbx_seq_one_letter_code
_entity_poly.pdbx_strand_id
1 'polypeptide(L)'
;MPRSTKGGNFVPADMPLEAGEAIEFSYSLALSEADGNTLYFTAKATYVQTALFIANLDDPTKPWVGSRDATEKKYGEAGVNKGEEVLQVRVDQVTVFPNPPESFTADQLSPYLFSPELHVLGGGGVWAKRGGNGYFEGIPDMLDKYIEKIEEKKVIKPVTLIEFGIDEISMFVSINPLTDIDHDFLAPSVLRKPNDNLQKINTALGFLLKFEVADEIKELLMRTCGAKIGKEAEVWLPLTLGQMTDAEPGKLRLLFQIFPRDLMQETNPTRRKKFPGIKFVPPFTLHPNPEDHNTYRKMMVAIGQRMKDDSRPDEEKNKLASVQDSIKSRRKETKGKYVDENLKKAFSKRREAKKREEMQG
;
A
#
# COMPACT_ATOMS: atom_id res chain seq x y z
N MET A 1 -25.54 -16.88 -11.05
CA MET A 1 -24.40 -16.31 -10.29
C MET A 1 -24.13 -14.90 -10.80
N PRO A 2 -24.53 -13.84 -10.09
CA PRO A 2 -24.12 -12.49 -10.44
C PRO A 2 -22.68 -12.26 -9.98
N ARG A 3 -21.85 -11.67 -10.84
CA ARG A 3 -20.48 -11.25 -10.53
C ARG A 3 -20.51 -9.75 -10.21
N SER A 4 -19.78 -9.33 -9.18
CA SER A 4 -19.50 -7.92 -8.92
C SER A 4 -18.98 -7.24 -10.19
N THR A 5 -19.58 -6.11 -10.56
CA THR A 5 -19.20 -5.28 -11.71
C THR A 5 -17.98 -4.40 -11.44
N LYS A 6 -17.52 -4.32 -10.18
CA LYS A 6 -16.26 -3.69 -9.80
C LYS A 6 -15.35 -4.78 -9.24
N GLY A 7 -14.52 -5.32 -10.13
CA GLY A 7 -13.56 -6.37 -9.84
C GLY A 7 -12.55 -5.91 -8.79
N GLY A 8 -12.77 -6.37 -7.56
CA GLY A 8 -11.91 -6.13 -6.42
C GLY A 8 -12.34 -7.04 -5.28
N ASN A 9 -12.41 -8.35 -5.52
CA ASN A 9 -12.41 -9.27 -4.40
C ASN A 9 -10.99 -9.24 -3.84
N PHE A 10 -10.84 -8.67 -2.63
CA PHE A 10 -9.63 -8.65 -1.81
C PHE A 10 -9.14 -10.07 -1.40
N VAL A 11 -9.67 -11.10 -2.04
CA VAL A 11 -9.71 -12.48 -1.56
C VAL A 11 -9.80 -13.39 -2.80
N PRO A 12 -8.74 -14.14 -3.14
CA PRO A 12 -8.84 -15.20 -4.14
C PRO A 12 -9.94 -16.21 -3.73
N ALA A 13 -10.72 -16.70 -4.68
CA ALA A 13 -11.77 -17.70 -4.44
C ALA A 13 -11.27 -18.99 -3.76
N ASP A 14 -9.95 -19.20 -3.76
CA ASP A 14 -9.27 -20.37 -3.19
C ASP A 14 -8.83 -20.15 -1.73
N MET A 15 -9.00 -18.94 -1.17
CA MET A 15 -8.57 -18.56 0.19
C MET A 15 -9.49 -17.50 0.81
N PRO A 16 -10.62 -17.89 1.45
CA PRO A 16 -11.60 -16.97 2.02
C PRO A 16 -11.04 -16.13 3.19
N LEU A 17 -11.59 -14.93 3.41
CA LEU A 17 -11.32 -14.13 4.61
C LEU A 17 -11.74 -14.91 5.85
N GLU A 18 -10.92 -14.83 6.89
CA GLU A 18 -11.24 -15.43 8.19
C GLU A 18 -11.82 -14.39 9.14
N ALA A 19 -12.90 -14.75 9.84
CA ALA A 19 -13.50 -13.88 10.84
C ALA A 19 -12.44 -13.40 11.85
N GLY A 20 -12.34 -12.09 12.04
CA GLY A 20 -11.29 -11.46 12.84
C GLY A 20 -10.14 -10.86 12.03
N GLU A 21 -10.04 -11.10 10.73
CA GLU A 21 -9.03 -10.45 9.88
C GLU A 21 -9.29 -8.94 9.75
N ALA A 22 -8.22 -8.14 9.84
CA ALA A 22 -8.30 -6.70 9.64
C ALA A 22 -8.45 -6.36 8.16
N ILE A 23 -9.42 -5.50 7.84
CA ILE A 23 -9.71 -4.95 6.52
C ILE A 23 -9.60 -3.43 6.57
N GLU A 24 -8.97 -2.84 5.56
CA GLU A 24 -8.99 -1.40 5.33
C GLU A 24 -9.77 -1.13 4.04
N PHE A 25 -10.68 -0.17 4.06
CA PHE A 25 -11.39 0.27 2.88
C PHE A 25 -11.56 1.79 2.88
N SER A 26 -11.55 2.37 1.69
CA SER A 26 -11.83 3.79 1.49
C SER A 26 -13.19 3.96 0.81
N TYR A 27 -13.95 4.95 1.24
CA TYR A 27 -15.21 5.32 0.60
C TYR A 27 -15.39 6.83 0.61
N SER A 28 -16.24 7.33 -0.28
CA SER A 28 -16.59 8.74 -0.33
C SER A 28 -18.10 8.92 -0.14
N LEU A 29 -18.48 10.04 0.47
CA LEU A 29 -19.86 10.43 0.67
C LEU A 29 -20.04 11.85 0.17
N ALA A 30 -20.91 12.04 -0.83
CA ALA A 30 -21.34 13.36 -1.23
C ALA A 30 -22.27 13.93 -0.15
N LEU A 31 -21.90 15.06 0.45
CA LEU A 31 -22.79 15.77 1.38
C LEU A 31 -23.62 16.80 0.59
N SER A 32 -24.91 16.50 0.43
CA SER A 32 -25.88 17.40 -0.20
C SER A 32 -26.05 18.73 0.55
N GLU A 33 -25.75 18.76 1.85
CA GLU A 33 -25.90 19.93 2.73
C GLU A 33 -24.67 20.86 2.75
N ALA A 34 -23.58 20.50 2.07
CA ALA A 34 -22.31 21.22 2.08
C ALA A 34 -21.86 21.65 0.67
N ASP A 35 -22.76 22.23 -0.13
CA ASP A 35 -22.47 22.74 -1.49
C ASP A 35 -21.82 21.72 -2.44
N GLY A 36 -22.13 20.43 -2.26
CA GLY A 36 -21.58 19.36 -3.11
C GLY A 36 -20.17 18.90 -2.72
N ASN A 37 -19.65 19.32 -1.56
CA ASN A 37 -18.39 18.80 -1.04
C ASN A 37 -18.51 17.29 -0.75
N THR A 38 -17.55 16.54 -1.28
CA THR A 38 -17.43 15.10 -1.04
C THR A 38 -16.49 14.90 0.15
N LEU A 39 -16.97 14.21 1.19
CA LEU A 39 -16.10 13.73 2.26
C LEU A 39 -15.53 12.38 1.89
N TYR A 40 -14.27 12.18 2.23
CA TYR A 40 -13.56 10.93 1.97
C TYR A 40 -13.22 10.28 3.30
N PHE A 41 -13.39 8.97 3.36
CA PHE A 41 -13.25 8.20 4.58
C PHE A 41 -12.28 7.05 4.31
N THR A 42 -11.39 6.81 5.26
CA THR A 42 -10.66 5.55 5.35
C THR A 42 -11.09 4.87 6.64
N ALA A 43 -11.60 3.66 6.51
CA ALA A 43 -12.09 2.86 7.62
C ALA A 43 -11.17 1.66 7.83
N LYS A 44 -10.79 1.45 9.09
CA LYS A 44 -10.28 0.16 9.56
C LYS A 44 -11.44 -0.61 10.13
N ALA A 45 -11.55 -1.85 9.71
CA ALA A 45 -12.59 -2.74 10.18
C ALA A 45 -12.04 -4.14 10.43
N THR A 46 -12.76 -4.88 11.25
CA THR A 46 -12.55 -6.30 11.44
C THR A 46 -13.60 -7.05 10.62
N TYR A 47 -13.16 -7.97 9.77
CA TYR A 47 -14.08 -8.86 9.06
C TYR A 47 -14.84 -9.73 10.05
N VAL A 48 -16.17 -9.74 9.92
CA VAL A 48 -17.05 -10.52 10.80
C VAL A 48 -17.44 -11.82 10.12
N GLN A 49 -18.03 -11.72 8.92
CA GLN A 49 -18.51 -12.87 8.15
C GLN A 49 -18.94 -12.44 6.75
N THR A 50 -19.09 -13.41 5.85
CA THR A 50 -19.87 -13.24 4.63
C THR A 50 -21.35 -13.32 5.01
N ALA A 51 -22.12 -12.33 4.58
CA ALA A 51 -23.53 -12.18 4.91
C ALA A 51 -24.35 -11.98 3.64
N LEU A 52 -25.67 -12.14 3.77
CA LEU A 52 -26.65 -11.76 2.76
C LEU A 52 -27.29 -10.44 3.17
N PHE A 53 -27.18 -9.45 2.30
CA PHE A 53 -27.92 -8.21 2.35
C PHE A 53 -29.24 -8.37 1.61
N ILE A 54 -30.36 -8.13 2.29
CA ILE A 54 -31.69 -8.05 1.66
C ILE A 54 -32.25 -6.66 1.96
N ALA A 55 -32.39 -5.85 0.93
CA ALA A 55 -33.06 -4.56 1.03
C ALA A 55 -34.50 -4.75 1.51
N ASN A 56 -34.88 -3.95 2.50
CA ASN A 56 -36.26 -3.85 2.94
C ASN A 56 -36.96 -2.76 2.10
N LEU A 57 -37.92 -3.18 1.29
CA LEU A 57 -38.63 -2.27 0.37
C LEU A 57 -39.59 -1.34 1.10
N ASP A 58 -40.08 -1.75 2.28
CA ASP A 58 -41.05 -0.98 3.08
C ASP A 58 -40.34 0.03 4.00
N ASP A 59 -39.15 -0.32 4.50
CA ASP A 59 -38.30 0.57 5.31
C ASP A 59 -36.82 0.42 4.90
N PRO A 60 -36.34 1.26 3.97
CA PRO A 60 -34.96 1.20 3.49
C PRO A 60 -33.90 1.38 4.58
N THR A 61 -34.27 1.96 5.74
CA THR A 61 -33.34 2.17 6.86
C THR A 61 -33.08 0.90 7.68
N LYS A 62 -33.86 -0.16 7.44
CA LYS A 62 -33.76 -1.44 8.16
C LYS A 62 -33.64 -2.62 7.21
N PRO A 63 -32.54 -2.72 6.44
CA PRO A 63 -32.25 -3.91 5.65
C PRO A 63 -31.99 -5.11 6.57
N TRP A 64 -32.14 -6.31 6.01
CA TRP A 64 -31.64 -7.52 6.66
C TRP A 64 -30.18 -7.76 6.28
N VAL A 65 -29.36 -8.06 7.28
CA VAL A 65 -27.98 -8.53 7.09
C VAL A 65 -27.73 -9.69 8.04
N GLY A 66 -27.35 -10.84 7.52
CA GLY A 66 -27.03 -12.01 8.34
C GLY A 66 -26.38 -13.12 7.53
N SER A 67 -25.85 -14.15 8.21
CA SER A 67 -25.29 -15.32 7.54
C SER A 67 -26.32 -16.01 6.64
N ARG A 68 -25.85 -16.86 5.72
CA ARG A 68 -26.72 -17.65 4.85
C ARG A 68 -27.71 -18.49 5.66
N ASP A 69 -27.23 -19.22 6.67
CA ASP A 69 -28.04 -20.04 7.57
C ASP A 69 -29.09 -19.22 8.33
N ALA A 70 -28.71 -18.04 8.84
CA ALA A 70 -29.63 -17.16 9.55
C ALA A 70 -30.71 -16.58 8.62
N THR A 71 -30.33 -16.30 7.37
CA THR A 71 -31.23 -15.79 6.34
C THR A 71 -32.22 -16.87 5.89
N GLU A 72 -31.74 -18.08 5.66
CA GLU A 72 -32.59 -19.23 5.32
C GLU A 72 -33.58 -19.55 6.43
N LYS A 73 -33.13 -19.52 7.70
CA LYS A 73 -34.02 -19.72 8.85
C LYS A 73 -35.14 -18.68 8.95
N LYS A 74 -34.87 -17.43 8.54
CA LYS A 74 -35.81 -16.32 8.68
C LYS A 74 -36.73 -16.14 7.47
N TYR A 75 -36.19 -16.31 6.26
CA TYR A 75 -36.88 -15.98 5.00
C TYR A 75 -36.99 -17.18 4.03
N GLY A 76 -36.51 -18.35 4.43
CA GLY A 76 -36.45 -19.55 3.59
C GLY A 76 -35.51 -19.41 2.40
N GLU A 77 -35.58 -20.40 1.51
CA GLU A 77 -34.80 -20.45 0.27
C GLU A 77 -35.05 -19.23 -0.64
N ALA A 78 -36.29 -18.72 -0.66
CA ALA A 78 -36.65 -17.51 -1.39
C ALA A 78 -35.86 -16.27 -0.91
N GLY A 79 -35.61 -16.15 0.40
CA GLY A 79 -34.79 -15.09 0.96
C GLY A 79 -33.33 -15.22 0.58
N VAL A 80 -32.79 -16.44 0.61
CA VAL A 80 -31.41 -16.73 0.19
C VAL A 80 -31.18 -16.35 -1.27
N ASN A 81 -32.13 -16.66 -2.14
CA ASN A 81 -32.05 -16.34 -3.57
C ASN A 81 -32.21 -14.84 -3.88
N LYS A 82 -32.85 -14.08 -2.98
CA LYS A 82 -33.04 -12.63 -3.11
C LYS A 82 -31.85 -11.83 -2.53
N GLY A 83 -31.08 -12.41 -1.62
CA GLY A 83 -29.98 -11.74 -0.94
C GLY A 83 -28.77 -11.48 -1.84
N GLU A 84 -28.17 -10.31 -1.67
CA GLU A 84 -26.87 -9.95 -2.23
C GLU A 84 -25.76 -10.38 -1.25
N GLU A 85 -24.78 -11.15 -1.72
CA GLU A 85 -23.64 -11.51 -0.87
C GLU A 85 -22.75 -10.30 -0.60
N VAL A 86 -22.52 -10.00 0.67
CA VAL A 86 -21.74 -8.86 1.14
C VAL A 86 -20.75 -9.30 2.21
N LEU A 87 -19.69 -8.51 2.38
CA LEU A 87 -18.78 -8.65 3.52
C LEU A 87 -19.33 -7.84 4.69
N GLN A 88 -19.68 -8.52 5.78
CA GLN A 88 -20.00 -7.85 7.03
C GLN A 88 -18.71 -7.52 7.77
N VAL A 89 -18.50 -6.24 8.05
CA VAL A 89 -17.31 -5.74 8.72
C VAL A 89 -17.71 -4.90 9.93
N ARG A 90 -16.96 -5.01 11.03
CA ARG A 90 -17.08 -4.14 12.20
C ARG A 90 -16.07 -3.01 12.06
N VAL A 91 -16.55 -1.79 11.84
CA VAL A 91 -15.66 -0.63 11.73
C VAL A 91 -15.11 -0.27 13.11
N ASP A 92 -13.80 -0.36 13.27
CA ASP A 92 -13.09 -0.08 14.52
C ASP A 92 -12.60 1.37 14.57
N GLN A 93 -12.24 1.93 13.41
CA GLN A 93 -11.76 3.32 13.30
C GLN A 93 -12.16 3.90 11.95
N VAL A 94 -12.66 5.15 11.94
CA VAL A 94 -12.90 5.93 10.74
C VAL A 94 -12.07 7.21 10.79
N THR A 95 -11.35 7.49 9.72
CA THR A 95 -10.66 8.76 9.50
C THR A 95 -11.35 9.51 8.38
N VAL A 96 -11.67 10.78 8.59
CA VAL A 96 -12.38 11.64 7.63
C VAL A 96 -11.41 12.66 7.04
N PHE A 97 -11.49 12.84 5.73
CA PHE A 97 -10.73 13.81 4.97
C PHE A 97 -11.69 14.77 4.24
N PRO A 98 -11.49 16.09 4.36
CA PRO A 98 -12.32 17.09 3.70
C PRO A 98 -12.01 17.26 2.21
N ASN A 99 -10.87 16.72 1.77
CA ASN A 99 -10.43 16.70 0.38
C ASN A 99 -10.35 15.25 -0.09
N PRO A 100 -10.40 15.00 -1.42
CA PRO A 100 -10.00 13.72 -1.95
C PRO A 100 -8.65 13.37 -1.36
N PRO A 101 -8.44 12.10 -0.97
CA PRO A 101 -7.12 11.66 -0.61
C PRO A 101 -6.17 12.10 -1.71
N GLU A 102 -5.09 12.80 -1.34
CA GLU A 102 -4.22 13.48 -2.31
C GLU A 102 -3.80 12.46 -3.38
N SER A 103 -4.38 12.55 -4.57
CA SER A 103 -3.85 11.91 -5.76
C SER A 103 -2.94 12.92 -6.45
N PHE A 104 -1.84 12.42 -7.00
CA PHE A 104 -0.96 13.26 -7.80
C PHE A 104 -1.13 12.93 -9.26
N THR A 105 -1.39 13.96 -10.06
CA THR A 105 -1.47 13.88 -11.51
C THR A 105 -0.07 13.80 -12.14
N ALA A 106 0.00 13.39 -13.40
CA ALA A 106 1.26 13.24 -14.13
C ALA A 106 2.12 14.50 -14.10
N ASP A 107 1.53 15.68 -14.25
CA ASP A 107 2.23 16.97 -14.21
C ASP A 107 2.82 17.26 -12.83
N GLN A 108 2.10 16.92 -11.77
CA GLN A 108 2.56 17.07 -10.38
C GLN A 108 3.70 16.10 -10.04
N LEU A 109 3.69 14.90 -10.60
CA LEU A 109 4.70 13.87 -10.38
C LEU A 109 5.96 14.05 -11.24
N SER A 110 5.82 14.61 -12.44
CA SER A 110 6.89 14.72 -13.44
C SER A 110 8.20 15.39 -12.95
N PRO A 111 8.19 16.35 -12.00
CA PRO A 111 9.43 16.92 -11.47
C PRO A 111 10.15 16.00 -10.48
N TYR A 112 9.48 14.96 -9.98
CA TYR A 112 9.95 14.15 -8.86
C TYR A 112 10.17 12.68 -9.20
N LEU A 113 9.49 12.16 -10.23
CA LEU A 113 9.56 10.76 -10.66
C LEU A 113 10.14 10.65 -12.07
N PHE A 114 11.11 9.75 -12.24
CA PHE A 114 11.86 9.62 -13.49
C PHE A 114 11.97 8.16 -13.95
N SER A 115 12.17 7.99 -15.26
CA SER A 115 12.51 6.70 -15.88
C SER A 115 11.59 5.53 -15.46
N PRO A 116 10.25 5.67 -15.52
CA PRO A 116 9.35 4.58 -15.13
C PRO A 116 9.44 3.39 -16.10
N GLU A 117 9.58 2.20 -15.52
CA GLU A 117 9.64 0.90 -16.21
C GLU A 117 8.64 -0.06 -15.54
N LEU A 118 7.82 -0.75 -16.34
CA LEU A 118 6.92 -1.80 -15.83
C LEU A 118 7.53 -3.17 -16.14
N HIS A 119 7.91 -3.89 -15.09
CA HIS A 119 8.35 -5.27 -15.18
C HIS A 119 7.14 -6.20 -15.07
N VAL A 120 6.99 -7.07 -16.05
CA VAL A 120 5.99 -8.14 -16.08
C VAL A 120 6.73 -9.46 -15.96
N LEU A 121 6.39 -10.25 -14.95
CA LEU A 121 7.12 -11.44 -14.55
C LEU A 121 6.18 -12.64 -14.61
N GLY A 122 6.57 -13.71 -15.29
CA GLY A 122 5.92 -15.02 -15.20
C GLY A 122 6.04 -15.58 -13.78
N GLY A 123 5.02 -16.30 -13.33
CA GLY A 123 4.96 -16.79 -11.95
C GLY A 123 4.48 -15.74 -10.94
N GLY A 124 3.40 -15.02 -11.27
CA GLY A 124 2.72 -14.03 -10.40
C GLY A 124 2.36 -14.51 -9.01
N GLY A 125 2.30 -15.84 -8.85
CA GLY A 125 2.20 -16.53 -7.58
C GLY A 125 3.18 -16.04 -6.52
N VAL A 126 4.37 -15.51 -6.81
CA VAL A 126 5.28 -15.04 -5.74
C VAL A 126 4.74 -13.81 -5.00
N TRP A 127 3.99 -12.94 -5.68
CA TRP A 127 3.27 -11.84 -5.02
C TRP A 127 2.02 -12.34 -4.30
N ALA A 128 1.44 -13.48 -4.72
CA ALA A 128 0.19 -14.03 -4.19
C ALA A 128 0.34 -15.24 -3.23
N LYS A 129 1.57 -15.74 -3.01
CA LYS A 129 1.86 -16.97 -2.24
C LYS A 129 1.92 -16.68 -0.75
N ARG A 130 0.80 -16.92 -0.07
CA ARG A 130 0.72 -17.03 1.39
C ARG A 130 1.49 -18.30 1.82
N GLY A 131 2.48 -18.14 2.70
CA GLY A 131 3.16 -19.26 3.37
C GLY A 131 2.26 -19.96 4.37
N GLY A 132 2.68 -21.15 4.83
CA GLY A 132 1.85 -22.06 5.64
C GLY A 132 1.28 -21.51 6.96
N ASN A 133 1.80 -20.37 7.44
CA ASN A 133 1.33 -19.68 8.66
C ASN A 133 0.54 -18.38 8.36
N GLY A 134 0.03 -18.20 7.15
CA GLY A 134 -0.73 -17.01 6.79
C GLY A 134 0.10 -15.77 6.42
N TYR A 135 1.44 -15.88 6.41
CA TYR A 135 2.38 -14.84 5.99
C TYR A 135 3.03 -15.19 4.66
N PHE A 136 3.18 -14.23 3.75
CA PHE A 136 3.96 -14.43 2.53
C PHE A 136 5.39 -14.83 2.89
N GLU A 137 5.86 -15.95 2.34
CA GLU A 137 7.24 -16.37 2.54
C GLU A 137 8.18 -15.33 1.92
N GLY A 138 9.18 -14.89 2.68
CA GLY A 138 10.21 -14.03 2.11
C GLY A 138 10.97 -14.77 1.02
N ILE A 139 11.36 -14.05 -0.02
CA ILE A 139 12.13 -14.58 -1.15
C ILE A 139 13.60 -14.63 -0.68
N PRO A 140 14.30 -15.77 -0.73
CA PRO A 140 15.68 -15.87 -0.23
C PRO A 140 16.69 -15.03 -1.01
N ASP A 141 16.39 -14.73 -2.28
CA ASP A 141 17.21 -13.90 -3.15
C ASP A 141 16.91 -12.41 -2.98
N MET A 142 17.90 -11.60 -3.34
CA MET A 142 17.74 -10.15 -3.55
C MET A 142 16.94 -9.90 -4.84
N LEU A 143 16.36 -8.70 -4.98
CA LEU A 143 15.50 -8.38 -6.13
C LEU A 143 16.14 -8.68 -7.48
N ASP A 144 17.36 -8.19 -7.71
CA ASP A 144 18.03 -8.36 -9.00
C ASP A 144 18.23 -9.83 -9.35
N LYS A 145 18.71 -10.62 -8.39
CA LYS A 145 18.91 -12.07 -8.54
C LYS A 145 17.60 -12.82 -8.73
N TYR A 146 16.54 -12.38 -8.03
CA TYR A 146 15.21 -12.96 -8.17
C TYR A 146 14.65 -12.71 -9.58
N ILE A 147 14.74 -11.47 -10.07
CA ILE A 147 14.32 -11.10 -11.43
C ILE A 147 15.17 -11.85 -12.48
N GLU A 148 16.48 -11.99 -12.27
CA GLU A 148 17.37 -12.73 -13.18
C GLU A 148 16.93 -14.19 -13.37
N LYS A 149 16.52 -14.87 -12.29
CA LYS A 149 16.09 -16.28 -12.32
C LYS A 149 14.75 -16.53 -13.00
N ILE A 150 13.92 -15.50 -13.16
CA ILE A 150 12.65 -15.64 -13.86
C ILE A 150 12.92 -15.77 -15.36
N GLU A 151 12.57 -16.93 -15.93
CA GLU A 151 12.76 -17.24 -17.35
C GLU A 151 11.85 -16.37 -18.22
N GLU A 152 10.55 -16.39 -17.91
CA GLU A 152 9.53 -15.59 -18.58
C GLU A 152 9.42 -14.21 -17.95
N LYS A 153 10.09 -13.21 -18.52
CA LYS A 153 9.96 -11.82 -18.07
C LYS A 153 9.97 -10.84 -19.23
N LYS A 154 9.23 -9.75 -19.04
CA LYS A 154 9.18 -8.61 -19.96
C LYS A 154 9.37 -7.32 -19.19
N VAL A 155 10.06 -6.37 -19.81
CA VAL A 155 10.16 -5.00 -19.30
C VAL A 155 9.57 -4.07 -20.33
N ILE A 156 8.58 -3.28 -19.94
CA ILE A 156 7.91 -2.32 -20.79
C ILE A 156 8.46 -0.94 -20.47
N LYS A 157 8.99 -0.30 -21.50
CA LYS A 157 9.48 1.08 -21.47
C LYS A 157 9.35 1.74 -22.84
N PRO A 158 9.03 3.05 -22.90
CA PRO A 158 8.67 3.90 -21.77
C PRO A 158 7.28 3.59 -21.22
N VAL A 159 7.06 3.90 -19.94
CA VAL A 159 5.73 3.95 -19.30
C VAL A 159 5.36 5.41 -19.08
N THR A 160 4.10 5.79 -19.28
CA THR A 160 3.62 7.13 -18.93
C THR A 160 2.77 7.03 -17.67
N LEU A 161 3.28 7.55 -16.55
CA LEU A 161 2.52 7.65 -15.30
C LEU A 161 1.41 8.70 -15.49
N ILE A 162 0.17 8.40 -15.06
CA ILE A 162 -0.99 9.29 -15.23
C ILE A 162 -1.42 9.85 -13.89
N GLU A 163 -1.66 8.97 -12.92
CA GLU A 163 -2.19 9.34 -11.62
C GLU A 163 -1.75 8.34 -10.55
N PHE A 164 -1.36 8.87 -9.39
CA PHE A 164 -1.04 8.10 -8.19
C PHE A 164 -2.10 8.44 -7.14
N GLY A 165 -3.04 7.52 -6.89
CA GLY A 165 -4.12 7.65 -5.90
C GLY A 165 -3.73 7.15 -4.51
N ILE A 166 -4.69 6.77 -3.65
CA ILE A 166 -4.36 6.21 -2.31
C ILE A 166 -3.71 4.83 -2.43
N ASP A 167 -4.30 4.01 -3.29
CA ASP A 167 -4.08 2.58 -3.39
C ASP A 167 -4.11 2.12 -4.85
N GLU A 168 -4.16 3.06 -5.79
CA GLU A 168 -4.15 2.80 -7.21
C GLU A 168 -3.14 3.67 -7.95
N ILE A 169 -2.56 3.11 -9.01
CA ILE A 169 -1.74 3.82 -9.98
C ILE A 169 -2.33 3.58 -11.35
N SER A 170 -2.56 4.66 -12.10
CA SER A 170 -2.89 4.57 -13.51
C SER A 170 -1.72 4.98 -14.40
N MET A 171 -1.53 4.25 -15.49
CA MET A 171 -0.43 4.48 -16.44
C MET A 171 -0.82 4.09 -17.86
N PHE A 172 -0.14 4.66 -18.85
CA PHE A 172 -0.18 4.19 -20.23
C PHE A 172 1.04 3.34 -20.56
N VAL A 173 0.80 2.30 -21.36
CA VAL A 173 1.82 1.49 -22.01
C VAL A 173 1.54 1.38 -23.50
N SER A 174 2.60 1.31 -24.30
CA SER A 174 2.52 1.13 -25.76
C SER A 174 2.47 -0.34 -26.19
N ILE A 175 2.76 -1.26 -25.27
CA ILE A 175 2.83 -2.70 -25.52
C ILE A 175 1.87 -3.39 -24.56
N ASN A 176 1.08 -4.34 -25.06
CA ASN A 176 0.20 -5.14 -24.22
C ASN A 176 1.02 -5.93 -23.19
N PRO A 177 0.81 -5.74 -21.88
CA PRO A 177 1.61 -6.42 -20.87
C PRO A 177 1.37 -7.93 -20.83
N LEU A 178 0.29 -8.42 -21.43
CA LEU A 178 -0.14 -9.81 -21.39
C LEU A 178 0.35 -10.64 -22.59
N THR A 179 1.08 -10.03 -23.53
CA THR A 179 1.68 -10.73 -24.68
C THR A 179 3.13 -11.06 -24.44
N ASP A 180 3.66 -12.01 -25.21
CA ASP A 180 5.09 -12.38 -25.24
C ASP A 180 5.61 -12.92 -23.90
N ILE A 181 4.71 -13.47 -23.10
CA ILE A 181 4.99 -14.27 -21.91
C ILE A 181 4.25 -15.59 -22.08
N ASP A 182 5.02 -16.67 -22.25
CA ASP A 182 4.49 -17.99 -22.58
C ASP A 182 4.11 -18.76 -21.31
N HIS A 183 2.96 -18.41 -20.72
CA HIS A 183 2.48 -19.03 -19.49
C HIS A 183 1.19 -19.79 -19.74
N ASP A 184 1.10 -21.04 -19.27
CA ASP A 184 -0.03 -21.97 -19.50
C ASP A 184 -1.43 -21.37 -19.20
N PHE A 185 -1.49 -20.41 -18.28
CA PHE A 185 -2.71 -19.75 -17.84
C PHE A 185 -3.16 -18.56 -18.72
N LEU A 186 -2.31 -18.05 -19.61
CA LEU A 186 -2.59 -16.94 -20.52
C LEU A 186 -3.19 -17.43 -21.85
N ALA A 187 -4.15 -18.34 -21.76
CA ALA A 187 -4.85 -18.86 -22.94
C ALA A 187 -5.53 -17.73 -23.74
N PRO A 188 -5.72 -17.88 -25.08
CA PRO A 188 -6.35 -16.86 -25.91
C PRO A 188 -7.72 -16.36 -25.42
N SER A 189 -8.48 -17.21 -24.71
CA SER A 189 -9.77 -16.84 -24.11
C SER A 189 -9.64 -15.84 -22.95
N VAL A 190 -8.56 -15.93 -22.16
CA VAL A 190 -8.21 -14.97 -21.09
C VAL A 190 -7.80 -13.64 -21.71
N LEU A 191 -6.94 -13.68 -22.73
CA LEU A 191 -6.42 -12.48 -23.39
C LEU A 191 -7.48 -11.68 -24.15
N ARG A 192 -8.54 -12.33 -24.66
CA ARG A 192 -9.67 -11.65 -25.32
C ARG A 192 -10.54 -10.85 -24.37
N LYS A 193 -10.60 -11.22 -23.09
CA LYS A 193 -11.41 -10.56 -22.05
C LYS A 193 -10.61 -10.44 -20.75
N PRO A 194 -9.56 -9.60 -20.74
CA PRO A 194 -8.62 -9.56 -19.62
C PRO A 194 -9.29 -9.06 -18.33
N ASN A 195 -10.19 -8.07 -18.43
CA ASN A 195 -10.92 -7.54 -17.27
C ASN A 195 -11.85 -8.59 -16.61
N ASP A 196 -12.35 -9.57 -17.37
CA ASP A 196 -13.16 -10.67 -16.82
C ASP A 196 -12.29 -11.77 -16.16
N ASN A 197 -10.98 -11.73 -16.37
CA ASN A 197 -10.04 -12.79 -15.99
C ASN A 197 -8.85 -12.26 -15.15
N LEU A 198 -8.99 -11.09 -14.53
CA LEU A 198 -7.93 -10.44 -13.74
C LEU A 198 -7.33 -11.38 -12.66
N GLN A 199 -8.15 -12.22 -12.02
CA GLN A 199 -7.66 -13.19 -11.03
C GLN A 199 -6.65 -14.17 -11.64
N LYS A 200 -6.97 -14.76 -12.80
CA LYS A 200 -6.08 -15.69 -13.49
C LYS A 200 -4.81 -14.99 -13.95
N ILE A 201 -4.96 -13.78 -14.46
CA ILE A 201 -3.84 -12.94 -14.90
C ILE A 201 -2.91 -12.64 -13.72
N ASN A 202 -3.42 -12.14 -12.59
CA ASN A 202 -2.60 -11.80 -11.42
C ASN A 202 -2.03 -13.03 -10.68
N THR A 203 -2.58 -14.23 -10.92
CA THR A 203 -1.98 -15.48 -10.44
C THR A 203 -0.82 -15.92 -11.34
N ALA A 204 -0.98 -15.75 -12.65
CA ALA A 204 0.01 -16.13 -13.66
C ALA A 204 1.16 -15.12 -13.76
N LEU A 205 0.86 -13.83 -13.64
CA LEU A 205 1.76 -12.72 -13.88
C LEU A 205 1.91 -11.84 -12.65
N GLY A 206 3.14 -11.41 -12.43
CA GLY A 206 3.51 -10.45 -11.42
C GLY A 206 3.92 -9.11 -12.04
N PHE A 207 3.44 -8.01 -11.45
CA PHE A 207 3.73 -6.66 -11.94
C PHE A 207 4.57 -5.90 -10.92
N LEU A 208 5.72 -5.39 -11.36
CA LEU A 208 6.60 -4.51 -10.59
C LEU A 208 6.80 -3.21 -11.35
N LEU A 209 6.36 -2.10 -10.77
CA LEU A 209 6.67 -0.77 -11.28
C LEU A 209 7.96 -0.28 -10.64
N LYS A 210 8.92 0.10 -11.48
CA LYS A 210 10.19 0.70 -11.09
C LYS A 210 10.25 2.14 -11.59
N PHE A 211 10.79 3.05 -10.79
CA PHE A 211 11.16 4.40 -11.23
C PHE A 211 12.24 4.97 -10.30
N GLU A 212 12.87 6.05 -10.74
CA GLU A 212 13.78 6.85 -9.93
C GLU A 212 13.05 8.04 -9.32
N VAL A 213 13.50 8.48 -8.15
CA VAL A 213 12.95 9.66 -7.45
C VAL A 213 14.00 10.76 -7.33
N ALA A 214 13.54 12.02 -7.31
CA ALA A 214 14.40 13.18 -7.07
C ALA A 214 15.14 13.09 -5.72
N ASP A 215 16.30 13.73 -5.65
CA ASP A 215 17.20 13.64 -4.49
C ASP A 215 16.51 14.07 -3.18
N GLU A 216 15.65 15.08 -3.22
CA GLU A 216 14.92 15.55 -2.04
C GLU A 216 13.89 14.53 -1.55
N ILE A 217 13.24 13.81 -2.47
CA ILE A 217 12.31 12.72 -2.15
C ILE A 217 13.09 11.53 -1.61
N LYS A 218 14.22 11.18 -2.25
CA LYS A 218 15.13 10.13 -1.80
C LYS A 218 15.57 10.35 -0.36
N GLU A 219 16.03 11.55 0.00
CA GLU A 219 16.49 11.84 1.37
C GLU A 219 15.38 11.65 2.42
N LEU A 220 14.16 12.13 2.14
CA LEU A 220 13.01 11.97 3.02
C LEU A 220 12.58 10.50 3.12
N LEU A 221 12.58 9.79 1.99
CA LEU A 221 12.20 8.39 1.92
C LEU A 221 13.21 7.50 2.64
N MET A 222 14.52 7.72 2.48
CA MET A 222 15.55 6.94 3.19
C MET A 222 15.55 7.19 4.70
N ARG A 223 15.17 8.39 5.14
CA ARG A 223 14.99 8.70 6.57
C ARG A 223 13.82 7.95 7.20
N THR A 224 12.74 7.76 6.44
CA THR A 224 11.48 7.17 6.94
C THR A 224 11.33 5.69 6.60
N CYS A 225 11.98 5.20 5.55
CA CYS A 225 11.87 3.85 5.00
C CYS A 225 13.20 3.36 4.40
N GLY A 226 14.28 3.36 5.19
CA GLY A 226 15.60 2.93 4.71
C GLY A 226 15.72 1.44 4.33
N ALA A 227 14.69 0.62 4.60
CA ALA A 227 14.63 -0.80 4.26
C ALA A 227 13.82 -1.09 2.98
N LYS A 228 13.37 -0.06 2.26
CA LYS A 228 12.72 -0.24 0.95
C LYS A 228 13.63 -1.03 0.00
N ILE A 229 13.02 -1.74 -0.94
CA ILE A 229 13.75 -2.49 -1.95
C ILE A 229 14.42 -1.57 -2.98
N GLY A 230 15.49 -2.05 -3.63
CA GLY A 230 16.27 -1.29 -4.62
C GLY A 230 17.31 -0.34 -4.04
N LYS A 231 18.02 0.40 -4.90
CA LYS A 231 18.99 1.43 -4.48
C LYS A 231 18.27 2.64 -3.87
N GLU A 232 19.00 3.53 -3.20
CA GLU A 232 18.40 4.68 -2.49
C GLU A 232 17.43 5.50 -3.37
N ALA A 233 17.84 5.87 -4.59
CA ALA A 233 17.03 6.66 -5.52
C ALA A 233 15.99 5.84 -6.30
N GLU A 234 16.03 4.51 -6.25
CA GLU A 234 15.13 3.64 -7.00
C GLU A 234 13.96 3.20 -6.12
N VAL A 235 12.73 3.30 -6.62
CA VAL A 235 11.55 2.76 -5.95
C VAL A 235 11.01 1.61 -6.79
N TRP A 236 10.66 0.51 -6.12
CA TRP A 236 9.96 -0.61 -6.74
C TRP A 236 8.65 -0.86 -6.01
N LEU A 237 7.55 -0.89 -6.76
CA LEU A 237 6.21 -1.11 -6.24
C LEU A 237 5.64 -2.40 -6.83
N PRO A 238 5.29 -3.38 -5.97
CA PRO A 238 4.45 -4.50 -6.38
C PRO A 238 3.04 -4.02 -6.67
N LEU A 239 2.49 -4.49 -7.79
CA LEU A 239 1.19 -4.08 -8.31
C LEU A 239 0.32 -5.29 -8.64
N THR A 240 -0.99 -5.09 -8.51
CA THR A 240 -2.03 -6.04 -8.97
C THR A 240 -2.80 -5.38 -10.10
N LEU A 241 -2.91 -6.03 -11.26
CA LEU A 241 -3.66 -5.47 -12.38
C LEU A 241 -5.14 -5.40 -11.99
N GLY A 242 -5.70 -4.19 -11.96
CA GLY A 242 -7.09 -3.92 -11.61
C GLY A 242 -7.97 -3.70 -12.84
N GLN A 243 -7.43 -3.07 -13.88
CA GLN A 243 -8.16 -2.86 -15.13
C GLN A 243 -7.21 -2.62 -16.30
N MET A 244 -7.62 -3.07 -17.49
CA MET A 244 -6.98 -2.74 -18.75
C MET A 244 -8.03 -2.18 -19.72
N THR A 245 -7.76 -0.99 -20.27
CA THR A 245 -8.68 -0.30 -21.17
C THR A 245 -7.91 0.24 -22.36
N ASP A 246 -8.47 0.09 -23.57
CA ASP A 246 -7.94 0.76 -24.76
C ASP A 246 -8.16 2.26 -24.61
N ALA A 247 -7.10 3.06 -24.78
CA ALA A 247 -7.17 4.50 -24.62
C ALA A 247 -7.10 5.24 -25.94
N GLU A 248 -5.93 5.23 -26.58
CA GLU A 248 -5.68 5.77 -27.90
C GLU A 248 -5.15 4.64 -28.81
N PRO A 249 -5.19 4.77 -30.14
CA PRO A 249 -4.59 3.78 -31.03
C PRO A 249 -3.13 3.50 -30.64
N GLY A 250 -2.83 2.26 -30.27
CA GLY A 250 -1.49 1.83 -29.85
C GLY A 250 -1.12 2.19 -28.40
N LYS A 251 -2.06 2.65 -27.57
CA LYS A 251 -1.87 2.88 -26.13
C LYS A 251 -2.94 2.16 -25.30
N LEU A 252 -2.46 1.40 -24.32
CA LEU A 252 -3.31 0.76 -23.32
C LEU A 252 -3.20 1.55 -22.02
N ARG A 253 -4.36 1.86 -21.42
CA ARG A 253 -4.44 2.34 -20.05
C ARG A 253 -4.50 1.15 -19.11
N LEU A 254 -3.57 1.11 -18.18
CA LEU A 254 -3.56 0.14 -17.09
C LEU A 254 -3.93 0.87 -15.80
N LEU A 255 -4.86 0.30 -15.06
CA LEU A 255 -5.12 0.65 -13.67
C LEU A 255 -4.57 -0.50 -12.82
N PHE A 256 -3.65 -0.16 -11.93
CA PHE A 256 -3.08 -1.09 -10.98
C PHE A 256 -3.53 -0.72 -9.58
N GLN A 257 -3.81 -1.74 -8.77
CA GLN A 257 -3.88 -1.60 -7.32
C GLN A 257 -2.48 -1.79 -6.74
N ILE A 258 -2.10 -0.95 -5.78
CA ILE A 258 -0.90 -1.11 -4.98
C ILE A 258 -1.05 -2.43 -4.21
N PHE A 259 -0.03 -3.28 -4.30
CA PHE A 259 -0.06 -4.51 -3.54
C PHE A 259 -0.08 -4.20 -2.03
N PRO A 260 -0.94 -4.86 -1.23
CA PRO A 260 -1.18 -4.47 0.16
C PRO A 260 0.05 -4.63 1.07
N ARG A 261 1.04 -5.42 0.65
CA ARG A 261 2.27 -5.67 1.43
C ARG A 261 3.47 -5.01 0.76
N ASP A 262 4.26 -4.33 1.56
CA ASP A 262 5.47 -3.68 1.06
C ASP A 262 6.58 -4.70 0.85
N LEU A 263 7.39 -4.48 -0.19
CA LEU A 263 8.61 -5.23 -0.43
C LEU A 263 9.78 -4.53 0.23
N MET A 264 10.37 -5.20 1.21
CA MET A 264 11.53 -4.70 1.92
C MET A 264 12.72 -5.62 1.77
N GLN A 265 13.89 -5.03 1.86
CA GLN A 265 15.16 -5.72 1.78
C GLN A 265 16.02 -5.27 2.96
N GLU A 266 16.56 -6.24 3.71
CA GLU A 266 17.35 -5.93 4.90
C GLU A 266 18.66 -5.23 4.50
N THR A 267 18.77 -3.95 4.82
CA THR A 267 19.94 -3.13 4.52
C THR A 267 21.02 -3.23 5.60
N ASN A 268 20.69 -3.69 6.82
CA ASN A 268 21.66 -3.86 7.88
C ASN A 268 22.54 -5.11 7.63
N PRO A 269 23.87 -4.96 7.45
CA PRO A 269 24.76 -6.09 7.16
C PRO A 269 24.73 -7.22 8.20
N THR A 270 24.48 -6.89 9.46
CA THR A 270 24.45 -7.86 10.57
C THR A 270 23.17 -8.68 10.56
N ARG A 271 22.02 -8.07 10.21
CA ARG A 271 20.73 -8.74 10.11
C ARG A 271 20.57 -9.50 8.80
N ARG A 272 21.14 -8.96 7.72
CA ARG A 272 21.15 -9.58 6.39
C ARG A 272 21.80 -10.96 6.37
N LYS A 273 22.77 -11.24 7.26
CA LYS A 273 23.34 -12.59 7.44
C LYS A 273 22.31 -13.65 7.84
N LYS A 274 21.25 -13.27 8.56
CA LYS A 274 20.19 -14.19 9.01
C LYS A 274 19.09 -14.37 7.97
N PHE A 275 18.88 -13.36 7.12
CA PHE A 275 17.90 -13.41 6.03
C PHE A 275 18.36 -12.46 4.90
N PRO A 276 19.05 -12.95 3.87
CA PRO A 276 19.69 -12.10 2.88
C PRO A 276 18.77 -11.59 1.77
N GLY A 277 17.54 -12.08 1.71
CA GLY A 277 16.60 -11.80 0.62
C GLY A 277 15.47 -10.84 0.96
N ILE A 278 14.46 -10.82 0.09
CA ILE A 278 13.32 -9.91 0.15
C ILE A 278 12.27 -10.43 1.14
N LYS A 279 11.63 -9.52 1.87
CA LYS A 279 10.52 -9.85 2.75
C LYS A 279 9.30 -9.04 2.37
N PHE A 280 8.15 -9.68 2.46
CA PHE A 280 6.88 -8.99 2.51
C PHE A 280 6.63 -8.54 3.93
N VAL A 281 6.55 -7.22 4.11
CA VAL A 281 6.10 -6.69 5.39
C VAL A 281 4.57 -6.71 5.38
N PRO A 282 3.93 -7.35 6.37
CA PRO A 282 2.48 -7.39 6.45
C PRO A 282 1.87 -5.99 6.42
N PRO A 283 0.62 -5.84 5.92
CA PRO A 283 -0.14 -4.62 6.11
C PRO A 283 -0.58 -4.63 7.57
N PHE A 284 0.24 -4.13 8.49
CA PHE A 284 -0.18 -4.10 9.88
C PHE A 284 -0.42 -2.69 10.37
N THR A 285 -1.62 -2.58 10.97
CA THR A 285 -2.05 -1.65 12.00
C THR A 285 -1.06 -0.53 12.24
N LEU A 286 -1.33 0.60 11.59
CA LEU A 286 -0.88 1.94 11.98
C LEU A 286 -0.66 2.02 13.49
N HIS A 287 0.55 1.72 13.92
CA HIS A 287 1.11 2.49 15.01
C HIS A 287 1.23 3.92 14.45
N PRO A 288 0.85 4.94 15.23
CA PRO A 288 0.86 6.34 14.79
C PRO A 288 2.27 6.89 14.55
N ASN A 289 3.30 6.03 14.47
CA ASN A 289 4.66 6.44 14.25
C ASN A 289 4.94 6.53 12.73
N PRO A 290 5.68 7.56 12.28
CA PRO A 290 6.06 7.73 10.87
C PRO A 290 6.83 6.56 10.24
N GLU A 291 7.31 5.62 11.06
CA GLU A 291 8.08 4.44 10.65
C GLU A 291 7.20 3.32 10.06
N ASP A 292 5.87 3.37 10.22
CA ASP A 292 4.95 2.26 9.94
C ASP A 292 4.16 2.36 8.62
N HIS A 293 4.46 3.35 7.78
CA HIS A 293 3.83 3.49 6.46
C HIS A 293 4.60 2.72 5.36
N ASN A 294 3.89 2.15 4.37
CA ASN A 294 4.52 1.49 3.21
C ASN A 294 5.37 2.47 2.38
N THR A 295 6.27 1.94 1.55
CA THR A 295 7.15 2.71 0.66
C THR A 295 6.35 3.70 -0.20
N TYR A 296 5.21 3.25 -0.75
CA TYR A 296 4.31 4.08 -1.54
C TYR A 296 3.78 5.31 -0.79
N ARG A 297 3.14 5.13 0.37
CA ARG A 297 2.55 6.23 1.16
C ARG A 297 3.62 7.18 1.66
N LYS A 298 4.78 6.69 2.10
CA LYS A 298 5.89 7.56 2.53
C LYS A 298 6.42 8.41 1.39
N MET A 299 6.51 7.83 0.19
CA MET A 299 6.88 8.57 -1.01
C MET A 299 5.83 9.61 -1.37
N MET A 300 4.54 9.27 -1.36
CA MET A 300 3.45 10.23 -1.62
C MET A 300 3.48 11.39 -0.61
N VAL A 301 3.68 11.11 0.68
CA VAL A 301 3.83 12.15 1.70
C VAL A 301 5.06 13.03 1.45
N ALA A 302 6.20 12.42 1.08
CA ALA A 302 7.41 13.17 0.76
C ALA A 302 7.22 14.09 -0.46
N ILE A 303 6.55 13.61 -1.50
CA ILE A 303 6.20 14.38 -2.70
C ILE A 303 5.25 15.52 -2.33
N GLY A 304 4.16 15.25 -1.61
CA GLY A 304 3.21 16.27 -1.18
C GLY A 304 3.85 17.34 -0.29
N GLN A 305 4.76 16.96 0.61
CA GLN A 305 5.53 17.90 1.41
C GLN A 305 6.44 18.76 0.53
N ARG A 306 7.13 18.14 -0.43
CA ARG A 306 8.04 18.86 -1.33
C ARG A 306 7.30 19.82 -2.26
N MET A 307 6.16 19.40 -2.81
CA MET A 307 5.29 20.26 -3.62
C MET A 307 4.82 21.49 -2.83
N LYS A 308 4.40 21.29 -1.57
CA LYS A 308 4.05 22.41 -0.67
C LYS A 308 5.23 23.35 -0.48
N ASP A 309 6.42 22.81 -0.26
CA ASP A 309 7.64 23.62 -0.10
C ASP A 309 8.02 24.36 -1.40
N ASP A 310 7.90 23.73 -2.57
CA ASP A 310 8.20 24.31 -3.87
C ASP A 310 7.21 25.41 -4.26
N SER A 311 5.93 25.26 -3.88
CA SER A 311 4.86 26.24 -4.14
C SER A 311 4.91 27.50 -3.26
N ARG A 312 5.73 27.52 -2.19
CA ARG A 312 5.83 28.67 -1.29
C ARG A 312 6.51 29.86 -1.97
N PRO A 313 6.05 31.11 -1.72
CA PRO A 313 6.76 32.31 -2.14
C PRO A 313 8.20 32.35 -1.61
N ASP A 314 9.13 32.90 -2.39
CA ASP A 314 10.57 32.89 -2.07
C ASP A 314 10.91 33.60 -0.73
N GLU A 315 10.12 34.61 -0.34
CA GLU A 315 10.26 35.28 0.96
C GLU A 315 9.96 34.36 2.16
N GLU A 316 9.02 33.42 2.03
CA GLU A 316 8.72 32.45 3.08
C GLU A 316 9.73 31.30 3.13
N LYS A 317 10.25 30.87 1.97
CA LYS A 317 11.35 29.92 1.88
C LYS A 317 12.60 30.45 2.62
N ASN A 318 12.92 31.73 2.45
CA ASN A 318 14.03 32.40 3.14
C ASN A 318 13.82 32.51 4.66
N LYS A 319 12.59 32.77 5.12
CA LYS A 319 12.26 32.78 6.56
C LYS A 319 12.43 31.40 7.18
N LEU A 320 11.94 30.35 6.54
CA LEU A 320 12.08 28.96 7.00
C LEU A 320 13.54 28.49 7.02
N ALA A 321 14.32 28.83 6.00
CA ALA A 321 15.76 28.56 5.99
C ALA A 321 16.45 29.23 7.19
N SER A 322 16.14 30.50 7.47
CA SER A 322 16.70 31.20 8.63
C SER A 322 16.27 30.59 9.98
N VAL A 323 15.03 30.09 10.09
CA VAL A 323 14.54 29.39 11.28
C VAL A 323 15.21 28.01 11.42
N GLN A 324 15.37 27.25 10.34
CA GLN A 324 16.07 25.96 10.36
C GLN A 324 17.54 26.13 10.72
N ASP A 325 18.20 27.16 10.22
CA ASP A 325 19.59 27.49 10.57
C ASP A 325 19.72 27.99 12.01
N SER A 326 18.73 28.74 12.52
CA SER A 326 18.64 29.09 13.93
C SER A 326 18.48 27.85 14.82
N ILE A 327 17.64 26.88 14.43
CA ILE A 327 17.46 25.62 15.15
C ILE A 327 18.71 24.75 15.07
N LYS A 328 19.37 24.63 13.91
CA LYS A 328 20.65 23.92 13.76
C LYS A 328 21.76 24.55 14.60
N SER A 329 21.81 25.88 14.65
CA SER A 329 22.76 26.63 15.48
C SER A 329 22.50 26.41 16.97
N ARG A 330 21.24 26.53 17.43
CA ARG A 330 20.87 26.19 18.82
C ARG A 330 21.15 24.73 19.16
N ARG A 331 20.91 23.78 18.25
CA ARG A 331 21.24 22.36 18.42
C ARG A 331 22.75 22.14 18.51
N LYS A 332 23.57 22.87 17.76
CA LYS A 332 25.05 22.84 17.89
C LYS A 332 25.50 23.43 19.23
N GLU A 333 24.92 24.55 19.67
CA GLU A 333 25.24 25.18 20.96
C GLU A 333 24.83 24.34 22.19
N THR A 334 23.77 23.54 22.05
CA THR A 334 23.27 22.64 23.10
C THR A 334 23.84 21.22 22.99
N LYS A 335 24.56 20.90 21.90
CA LYS A 335 25.25 19.62 21.72
C LYS A 335 26.37 19.52 22.76
N GLY A 336 26.23 18.59 23.71
CA GLY A 336 27.17 18.40 24.82
C GLY A 336 26.82 19.12 26.13
N LYS A 337 25.74 19.91 26.17
CA LYS A 337 25.26 20.59 27.40
C LYS A 337 24.15 19.83 28.14
N TYR A 338 23.65 18.72 27.61
CA TYR A 338 22.64 17.88 28.27
C TYR A 338 23.27 16.76 29.08
N VAL A 339 23.89 17.13 30.20
CA VAL A 339 23.87 16.35 31.44
C VAL A 339 24.07 17.35 32.58
N ASP A 340 23.03 17.64 33.35
CA ASP A 340 23.21 18.19 34.68
C ASP A 340 24.01 17.16 35.48
N GLU A 341 25.31 17.43 35.72
CA GLU A 341 26.23 16.52 36.39
C GLU A 341 25.67 16.02 37.73
N ASN A 342 24.80 16.80 38.37
CA ASN A 342 24.12 16.44 39.60
C ASN A 342 23.11 15.31 39.40
N LEU A 343 22.38 15.29 38.28
CA LEU A 343 21.45 14.22 37.91
C LEU A 343 22.18 12.92 37.57
N LYS A 344 23.34 12.99 36.90
CA LYS A 344 24.19 11.82 36.62
C LYS A 344 24.81 11.26 37.90
N LYS A 345 25.26 12.12 38.82
CA LYS A 345 25.73 11.71 40.16
C LYS A 345 24.61 11.08 41.00
N ALA A 346 23.39 11.63 40.95
CA ALA A 346 22.24 11.08 41.65
C ALA A 346 21.83 9.70 41.12
N PHE A 347 21.83 9.49 39.80
CA PHE A 347 21.58 8.18 39.20
C PHE A 347 22.69 7.17 39.51
N SER A 348 23.96 7.57 39.48
CA SER A 348 25.07 6.69 39.85
C SER A 348 24.97 6.24 41.31
N LYS A 349 24.70 7.18 42.23
CA LYS A 349 24.51 6.86 43.66
C LYS A 349 23.34 5.91 43.91
N ARG A 350 22.21 6.07 43.20
CA ARG A 350 21.07 5.15 43.30
C ARG A 350 21.41 3.75 42.78
N ARG A 351 22.19 3.66 41.70
CA ARG A 351 22.61 2.38 41.11
C ARG A 351 23.64 1.64 41.98
N GLU A 352 24.52 2.38 42.65
CA GLU A 352 25.46 1.84 43.64
C GLU A 352 24.77 1.40 44.93
N ALA A 353 23.78 2.16 45.41
CA ALA A 353 22.98 1.77 46.58
C ALA A 353 22.22 0.46 46.32
N LYS A 354 21.58 0.34 45.15
CA LYS A 354 20.86 -0.87 44.76
C LYS A 354 21.78 -2.09 44.61
N LYS A 355 22.99 -1.91 44.09
CA LYS A 355 24.02 -2.97 44.05
C LYS A 355 24.50 -3.40 45.44
N ARG A 356 24.53 -2.49 46.42
CA ARG A 356 24.90 -2.82 47.80
C ARG A 356 23.79 -3.60 48.51
N GLU A 357 22.53 -3.26 48.25
CA GLU A 357 21.37 -4.02 48.74
C GLU A 357 21.31 -5.44 48.13
N GLU A 358 21.58 -5.57 46.83
CA GLU A 358 21.64 -6.87 46.13
C GLU A 358 22.85 -7.74 46.52
N MET A 359 23.87 -7.18 47.20
CA MET A 359 25.03 -7.92 47.73
C MET A 359 24.93 -8.25 49.22
N GLN A 360 23.90 -7.73 49.91
CA GLN A 360 23.65 -7.97 51.35
C GLN A 360 22.38 -8.79 51.62
N GLY A 361 21.62 -9.14 50.58
CA GLY A 361 20.65 -10.25 50.59
C GLY A 361 21.27 -11.47 49.92
#